data_AF-A0A0C1IG55-F1
#
_entry.id   AF-A0A0C1IG55-F1
#
_cell.length_a   1.000
_cell.length_b   1.000
_cell.length_c   1.000
_cell.angle_alpha   90.00
_cell.angle_beta   90.00
_cell.angle_gamma   90.00
#
_symmetry.space_group_name_H-M   'P 1'
#
loop_
_entity.id
_entity.type
_entity.pdbx_description
1 polymer ?
#
loop_
_entity_poly.entity_id
_entity_poly.type
_entity_poly.pdbx_seq_one_letter_code
_entity_poly.pdbx_strand_id
1 'polypeptide(L)'
;MPKPRNLNEYRCNLINKILLSRSEEEIRRYIDAALKSLQYHNVHGHITMRFIEKLLQELDKTHERALDPQECSNIRSAGEYVNLMKMTLLPVQ
;
A
#
# COMPACT_ATOMS: atom_id res chain seq x y z
N MET A 1 2.25 12.36 -14.84
CA MET A 1 2.34 10.89 -14.65
C MET A 1 1.12 10.24 -15.30
N PRO A 2 1.27 9.14 -16.06
CA PRO A 2 0.15 8.42 -16.65
C PRO A 2 -0.79 7.89 -15.55
N LYS A 3 -2.10 7.94 -15.78
CA LYS A 3 -3.09 7.34 -14.89
C LYS A 3 -2.96 5.81 -14.94
N PRO A 4 -3.00 5.11 -13.79
CA PRO A 4 -3.00 3.65 -13.75
C PRO A 4 -4.23 3.12 -14.50
N ARG A 5 -4.05 2.13 -15.38
CA ARG A 5 -5.13 1.56 -16.21
C ARG A 5 -5.99 0.56 -15.43
N ASN A 6 -5.47 0.01 -14.33
CA ASN A 6 -6.17 -0.92 -13.47
C ASN A 6 -5.57 -0.93 -12.04
N LEU A 7 -6.26 -1.58 -11.10
CA LEU A 7 -5.85 -1.67 -9.68
C LEU A 7 -4.51 -2.39 -9.47
N ASN A 8 -4.09 -3.29 -10.37
CA ASN A 8 -2.80 -3.95 -10.26
C ASN A 8 -1.66 -2.98 -10.59
N GLU A 9 -1.75 -2.25 -11.69
CA GLU A 9 -0.78 -1.19 -12.03
C GLU A 9 -0.72 -0.13 -10.93
N TYR A 10 -1.87 0.23 -10.36
CA TYR A 10 -1.90 1.17 -9.25
C TYR A 10 -1.14 0.66 -8.03
N ARG A 11 -1.36 -0.61 -7.65
CA ARG A 11 -0.66 -1.27 -6.54
C ARG A 11 0.85 -1.35 -6.79
N CYS A 12 1.28 -1.76 -7.99
CA CYS A 12 2.70 -1.84 -8.32
C CYS A 12 3.38 -0.46 -8.24
N ASN A 13 2.72 0.59 -8.75
CA ASN A 13 3.23 1.96 -8.65
C ASN A 13 3.31 2.44 -7.20
N LEU A 14 2.37 2.06 -6.35
CA LEU A 14 2.41 2.36 -4.91
C LEU A 14 3.61 1.67 -4.24
N ILE A 15 3.84 0.39 -4.51
CA ILE A 15 4.97 -0.36 -3.94
C ILE A 15 6.31 0.29 -4.35
N ASN A 16 6.46 0.67 -5.62
CA ASN A 16 7.67 1.36 -6.08
C ASN A 16 7.89 2.70 -5.36
N LYS A 17 6.82 3.45 -5.07
CA LYS A 17 6.93 4.69 -4.29
C LYS A 17 7.33 4.42 -2.84
N ILE A 18 6.80 3.35 -2.24
CA ILE A 18 7.15 2.93 -0.89
C ILE A 18 8.64 2.55 -0.83
N LEU A 19 9.11 1.71 -1.74
CA LEU A 19 10.51 1.28 -1.81
C LEU A 19 11.45 2.48 -1.87
N LEU A 20 11.16 3.42 -2.77
CA LEU A 20 12.00 4.61 -3.01
C LEU A 20 11.72 5.78 -2.05
N SER A 21 10.91 5.57 -1.00
CA SER A 21 10.59 6.61 -0.02
C SER A 21 11.82 6.96 0.82
N ARG A 22 11.95 8.25 1.14
CA ARG A 22 13.05 8.77 1.97
C ARG A 22 12.69 8.85 3.45
N SER A 23 11.42 8.70 3.79
CA SER A 23 10.95 8.71 5.18
C SER A 23 9.65 7.94 5.36
N GLU A 24 9.38 7.53 6.60
CA GLU A 24 8.11 6.90 6.96
C GLU A 24 6.90 7.81 6.70
N GLU A 25 7.08 9.13 6.81
CA GLU A 25 6.00 10.09 6.54
C GLU A 25 5.61 10.08 5.05
N GLU A 26 6.57 9.91 4.14
CA GLU A 26 6.26 9.73 2.71
C GLU A 26 5.49 8.43 2.47
N ILE A 27 5.90 7.33 3.12
CA ILE A 27 5.22 6.04 3.03
C ILE A 27 3.75 6.17 3.45
N ARG A 28 3.50 6.77 4.62
CA ARG A 28 2.14 7.01 5.14
C ARG A 28 1.33 7.85 4.17
N ARG A 29 1.90 8.96 3.65
CA ARG A 29 1.22 9.82 2.67
C ARG A 29 0.86 9.08 1.39
N TYR A 30 1.74 8.21 0.88
CA TYR A 30 1.45 7.42 -0.32
C TYR A 30 0.32 6.41 -0.09
N ILE A 31 0.31 5.74 1.06
CA ILE A 31 -0.73 4.77 1.42
C ILE A 31 -2.06 5.48 1.64
N ASP A 32 -2.08 6.59 2.37
CA ASP A 32 -3.29 7.40 2.61
C ASP A 32 -3.88 7.93 1.30
N ALA A 33 -3.02 8.47 0.43
CA ALA A 33 -3.45 8.93 -0.88
C ALA A 33 -4.06 7.79 -1.70
N ALA A 34 -3.50 6.59 -1.60
CA ALA A 34 -4.02 5.42 -2.29
C ALA A 34 -5.40 5.01 -1.77
N LEU A 35 -5.58 4.92 -0.45
CA LEU A 35 -6.85 4.55 0.16
C LEU A 35 -7.93 5.60 -0.08
N LYS A 36 -7.59 6.89 0.05
CA LYS A 36 -8.51 8.00 -0.25
C LYS A 36 -8.94 7.99 -1.71
N SER A 37 -8.03 7.68 -2.64
CA SER A 37 -8.36 7.60 -4.07
C SER A 37 -9.34 6.46 -4.36
N LEU A 38 -9.17 5.29 -3.71
CA LEU A 38 -10.12 4.18 -3.84
C LEU A 38 -11.51 4.58 -3.30
N GLN A 39 -11.57 5.22 -2.14
CA GLN A 39 -12.84 5.70 -1.57
C GLN A 39 -13.50 6.75 -2.48
N TYR A 40 -12.75 7.73 -2.98
CA TYR A 40 -13.26 8.78 -3.87
C TYR A 40 -13.88 8.22 -5.16
N HIS A 41 -13.31 7.15 -5.70
CA HIS A 41 -13.83 6.49 -6.90
C HIS A 41 -14.99 5.51 -6.61
N ASN A 42 -15.62 5.58 -5.43
CA ASN A 42 -16.69 4.68 -4.99
C ASN A 42 -16.33 3.20 -5.15
N VAL A 43 -15.05 2.87 -4.98
CA VAL A 43 -14.60 1.48 -4.95
C VAL A 43 -15.22 0.85 -3.70
N HIS A 44 -16.12 -0.11 -3.93
CA HIS A 44 -16.86 -0.78 -2.84
C HIS A 44 -15.90 -1.29 -1.76
N GLY A 45 -16.34 -1.28 -0.50
CA GLY A 45 -15.51 -1.68 0.65
C GLY A 45 -14.80 -3.03 0.47
N HIS A 46 -15.46 -4.00 -0.17
CA HIS A 46 -14.86 -5.31 -0.47
C HIS A 46 -13.68 -5.24 -1.47
N ILE A 47 -13.70 -4.31 -2.44
CA ILE A 47 -12.61 -4.13 -3.40
C ILE A 47 -11.44 -3.41 -2.73
N THR A 48 -11.72 -2.41 -1.89
CA THR A 48 -10.69 -1.73 -1.08
C THR A 48 -10.00 -2.70 -0.13
N MET A 49 -10.78 -3.57 0.52
CA MET A 49 -10.24 -4.64 1.37
C MET A 49 -9.35 -5.60 0.56
N ARG A 50 -9.83 -6.07 -0.60
CA ARG A 50 -9.03 -6.93 -1.50
C ARG A 50 -7.76 -6.24 -2.00
N PHE A 51 -7.80 -4.92 -2.20
CA PHE A 51 -6.63 -4.14 -2.57
C PHE A 51 -5.60 -4.13 -1.43
N ILE A 52 -6.04 -3.88 -0.20
CA ILE A 52 -5.20 -3.89 1.00
C ILE A 52 -4.56 -5.27 1.22
N GLU A 53 -5.33 -6.34 1.12
CA GLU A 53 -4.82 -7.72 1.26
C GLU A 53 -3.77 -8.04 0.21
N LYS A 54 -4.01 -7.67 -1.05
CA LYS A 54 -3.02 -7.84 -2.10
C LYS A 54 -1.80 -6.96 -1.90
N LEU A 55 -1.95 -5.75 -1.36
CA LEU A 55 -0.82 -4.88 -1.05
C LEU A 55 0.08 -5.53 0.01
N LEU A 56 -0.49 -6.05 1.10
CA LEU A 56 0.26 -6.78 2.13
C LEU A 56 1.00 -7.99 1.54
N GLN A 57 0.31 -8.84 0.76
CA GLN A 57 0.93 -10.00 0.13
C GLN A 57 2.11 -9.62 -0.79
N GLU A 58 2.01 -8.52 -1.52
CA GLU A 58 3.08 -8.09 -2.41
C GLU A 58 4.24 -7.41 -1.66
N LEU A 59 3.96 -6.71 -0.55
CA LEU A 59 5.00 -6.20 0.35
C LEU A 59 5.80 -7.36 0.96
N ASP A 60 5.13 -8.41 1.43
CA ASP A 60 5.78 -9.61 1.98
C ASP A 60 6.67 -10.30 0.93
N LYS A 61 6.16 -10.50 -0.31
CA LYS A 61 6.97 -11.06 -1.41
C LYS A 61 8.15 -10.17 -1.81
N THR A 62 8.02 -8.86 -1.66
CA THR A 62 9.09 -7.93 -1.99
C THR A 62 10.27 -8.07 -1.03
N HIS A 63 10.01 -8.50 0.22
CA HIS A 63 11.03 -8.80 1.21
C HIS A 63 11.97 -9.97 0.82
N GLU A 64 11.57 -10.80 -0.15
CA GLU A 64 12.41 -11.90 -0.67
C GLU A 64 13.42 -11.44 -1.75
N ARG A 65 13.39 -10.15 -2.13
CA ARG A 65 14.32 -9.59 -3.12
C ARG A 65 15.61 -9.10 -2.47
N ALA A 66 16.64 -8.94 -3.28
CA ALA A 66 17.87 -8.24 -2.89
C ALA A 66 17.61 -6.73 -2.76
N LEU A 67 16.97 -6.35 -1.65
CA LEU A 67 16.67 -4.98 -1.29
C LEU A 67 17.83 -4.37 -0.50
N ASP A 68 18.00 -3.06 -0.61
CA ASP A 68 18.89 -2.34 0.30
C ASP A 68 18.28 -2.20 1.72
N PRO A 69 19.05 -1.79 2.74
CA PRO A 69 18.54 -1.65 4.10
C PRO A 69 17.40 -0.63 4.25
N GLN A 70 17.39 0.44 3.45
CA GLN A 70 16.35 1.45 3.48
C GLN A 70 15.06 0.91 2.86
N GLU A 71 15.16 0.22 1.73
CA GLU A 71 14.03 -0.47 1.09
C GLU A 71 13.42 -1.53 2.02
N CYS A 72 14.25 -2.32 2.71
CA CYS A 72 13.79 -3.27 3.73
C CYS A 72 13.01 -2.57 4.85
N SER A 73 13.55 -1.47 5.38
CA SER A 73 12.89 -0.66 6.40
C SER A 73 11.56 -0.11 5.90
N ASN A 74 11.53 0.40 4.66
CA ASN A 74 10.34 0.98 4.05
C ASN A 74 9.23 -0.06 3.88
N ILE A 75 9.56 -1.28 3.44
CA ILE A 75 8.60 -2.38 3.30
C ILE A 75 8.01 -2.76 4.67
N ARG A 76 8.84 -2.82 5.71
CA ARG A 76 8.38 -3.12 7.08
C ARG A 76 7.42 -2.05 7.59
N SER A 77 7.83 -0.77 7.56
CA SER A 77 6.99 0.33 8.04
C SER A 77 5.69 0.44 7.23
N ALA A 78 5.73 0.17 5.92
CA ALA A 78 4.53 0.10 5.10
C ALA A 78 3.60 -1.05 5.50
N GLY A 79 4.14 -2.26 5.72
CA GLY A 79 3.36 -3.43 6.14
C GLY A 79 2.64 -3.19 7.48
N GLU A 80 3.36 -2.66 8.47
CA GLU A 80 2.80 -2.30 9.78
C GLU A 80 1.66 -1.27 9.64
N TYR A 81 1.89 -0.22 8.86
CA TYR A 81 0.89 0.83 8.66
C TYR A 81 -0.35 0.34 7.89
N VAL A 82 -0.16 -0.46 6.84
CA VAL A 82 -1.28 -1.05 6.08
C VAL A 82 -2.10 -2.01 6.95
N ASN A 83 -1.45 -2.79 7.82
CA ASN A 83 -2.15 -3.65 8.79
C ASN A 83 -2.97 -2.85 9.80
N LEU A 84 -2.43 -1.74 10.31
CA LEU A 84 -3.19 -0.83 11.18
C LEU A 84 -4.43 -0.28 10.46
N MET A 85 -4.27 0.17 9.21
CA MET A 85 -5.39 0.67 8.40
C MET A 85 -6.43 -0.41 8.08
N LYS A 86 -6.00 -1.66 7.87
CA LYS A 86 -6.92 -2.79 7.70
C LYS A 86 -7.81 -2.96 8.92
N MET A 87 -7.26 -2.84 10.14
CA MET A 87 -8.04 -2.95 11.38
C MET A 87 -9.03 -1.80 11.58
N THR A 88 -8.71 -0.58 11.13
CA THR A 88 -9.63 0.57 11.25
C THR A 88 -10.74 0.58 10.19
N LEU A 89 -10.52 -0.07 9.06
CA LEU A 89 -11.51 -0.19 7.97
C LEU A 89 -12.49 -1.35 8.14
N LEU A 90 -12.20 -2.30 9.04
CA LEU A 90 -13.13 -3.35 9.42
C LEU A 90 -14.07 -2.80 10.50
N PRO A 91 -15.39 -2.70 10.25
CA PRO A 91 -16.32 -2.44 11.35
C PRO A 91 -16.18 -3.61 12.33
N VAL A 92 -16.02 -3.30 13.63
CA VAL A 92 -16.22 -4.26 14.72
C VAL A 92 -17.58 -4.90 14.47
N GLN A 93 -17.58 -6.20 14.17
CA GLN A 93 -18.80 -6.99 14.04
C GLN A 93 -19.46 -7.16 15.40
#